data_AF-A0A4Q3ULV7-F1
#
_entry.id   AF-A0A4Q3ULV7-F1
#
_cell.length_a   1.000
_cell.length_b   1.000
_cell.length_c   1.000
_cell.angle_alpha   90.00
_cell.angle_beta   90.00
_cell.angle_gamma   90.00
#
_symmetry.space_group_name_H-M   'P 1'
#
loop_
_entity.id
_entity.type
_entity.pdbx_description
1 polymer ?
#
loop_
_entity_poly.entity_id
_entity_poly.type
_entity_poly.pdbx_seq_one_letter_code
_entity_poly.pdbx_strand_id
1 'polypeptide(L)'
;MMPTASLLLFALQQTALNQGYYMQPALRGEDLVFFSQGALWRVGAEGGQARMLTSKETPVASPAISPDGKTVAFTGTYEGPAEAYT
;
A
#
# COMPACT_ATOMS: atom_id res chain seq x y z
N MET A 1 10.81 -50.99 13.68
CA MET A 1 9.62 -50.16 13.40
C MET A 1 9.62 -49.00 14.39
N MET A 2 9.86 -47.77 13.92
CA MET A 2 9.80 -46.53 14.69
C MET A 2 9.17 -45.47 13.77
N PRO A 3 8.15 -44.72 14.19
CA PRO A 3 7.58 -43.65 13.37
C PRO A 3 8.43 -42.37 13.50
N THR A 4 8.86 -41.83 12.36
CA THR A 4 9.50 -40.53 12.24
C THR A 4 8.45 -39.44 12.45
N ALA A 5 8.50 -38.75 13.59
CA ALA A 5 7.70 -37.57 13.85
C ALA A 5 8.37 -36.35 13.19
N SER A 6 7.84 -35.92 12.04
CA SER A 6 8.20 -34.65 11.42
C SER A 6 7.58 -33.51 12.22
N LEU A 7 8.40 -32.80 12.98
CA LEU A 7 8.02 -31.57 13.69
C LEU A 7 7.95 -30.43 12.65
N LEU A 8 6.75 -30.09 12.20
CA LEU A 8 6.51 -28.86 11.44
C LEU A 8 6.66 -27.68 12.41
N LEU A 9 7.80 -27.00 12.33
CA LEU A 9 8.03 -25.72 13.00
C LEU A 9 7.13 -24.68 12.34
N PHE A 10 6.00 -24.36 12.96
CA PHE A 10 5.20 -23.19 12.63
C PHE A 10 6.06 -21.95 12.85
N ALA A 11 6.47 -21.28 11.78
CA ALA A 11 7.13 -19.99 11.87
C ALA A 11 6.15 -18.98 12.48
N LEU A 12 6.50 -18.42 13.64
CA LEU A 12 5.85 -17.23 14.18
C LEU A 12 6.03 -16.11 13.15
N GLN A 13 4.98 -15.82 12.37
CA GLN A 13 4.97 -14.58 11.60
C GLN A 13 4.92 -13.43 12.61
N GLN A 14 6.07 -12.78 12.80
CA GLN A 14 6.10 -11.50 13.48
C GLN A 14 5.30 -10.52 12.62
N THR A 15 4.05 -10.24 13.00
CA THR A 15 3.39 -9.00 12.59
C THR A 15 4.16 -7.88 13.27
N ALA A 16 5.25 -7.43 12.65
CA ALA A 16 5.83 -6.15 13.00
C ALA A 16 4.69 -5.15 12.89
N LEU A 17 4.25 -4.58 14.01
CA LEU A 17 3.33 -3.45 13.99
C LEU A 17 4.12 -2.30 13.38
N ASN A 18 4.13 -2.24 12.06
CA ASN A 18 4.75 -1.16 11.32
C ASN A 18 3.85 0.05 11.52
N GLN A 19 3.98 0.71 12.67
CA GLN A 19 3.21 1.90 13.01
C GLN A 19 3.75 3.08 12.18
N GLY A 20 3.33 3.13 10.93
CA GLY A 20 3.45 4.30 10.07
C GLY A 20 2.30 5.28 10.30
N TYR A 21 2.43 6.49 9.78
CA TYR A 21 1.27 7.34 9.57
C TYR A 21 0.56 6.91 8.28
N TYR A 22 -0.77 6.92 8.30
CA TYR A 22 -1.63 6.56 7.18
C TYR A 22 -2.59 7.72 6.94
N MET A 23 -2.52 8.33 5.76
CA MET A 23 -3.30 9.53 5.45
C MET A 23 -3.98 9.40 4.10
N GLN A 24 -5.05 10.18 3.92
CA GLN A 24 -5.75 10.33 2.64
C GLN A 24 -6.15 8.97 2.02
N PRO A 25 -6.90 8.12 2.74
CA PRO A 25 -7.29 6.81 2.21
C PRO A 25 -8.29 6.96 1.06
N ALA A 26 -8.12 6.14 0.03
CA ALA A 26 -9.08 5.91 -1.04
C ALA A 26 -9.34 4.40 -1.16
N LEU A 27 -10.57 3.98 -0.89
CA LEU A 27 -11.01 2.59 -0.97
C LEU A 27 -11.93 2.39 -2.17
N ARG A 28 -11.70 1.34 -2.95
CA ARG A 28 -12.58 0.91 -4.04
C ARG A 28 -12.54 -0.60 -4.17
N GLY A 29 -13.67 -1.27 -3.95
CA GLY A 29 -13.70 -2.73 -3.92
C GLY A 29 -12.70 -3.26 -2.90
N GLU A 30 -11.82 -4.15 -3.33
CA GLU A 30 -10.78 -4.77 -2.51
C GLU A 30 -9.49 -3.93 -2.42
N ASP A 31 -9.42 -2.75 -3.04
CA ASP A 31 -8.20 -1.96 -3.11
C ASP A 31 -8.25 -0.72 -2.22
N LEU A 32 -7.27 -0.60 -1.33
CA LEU A 32 -7.01 0.59 -0.52
C LEU A 32 -5.72 1.27 -0.99
N VAL A 33 -5.82 2.53 -1.38
CA VAL A 33 -4.67 3.40 -1.63
C VAL A 33 -4.57 4.45 -0.53
N PHE A 34 -3.37 4.72 -0.04
CA PHE A 34 -3.14 5.69 1.04
C PHE A 34 -1.76 6.33 0.91
N PHE A 35 -1.60 7.52 1.49
CA PHE A 35 -0.32 8.17 1.66
C PHE A 35 0.37 7.71 2.94
N SER A 36 1.63 7.29 2.84
CA SER A 36 2.48 6.94 3.97
C SER A 36 3.96 7.06 3.59
N GLN A 37 4.81 7.44 4.54
CA GLN A 37 6.27 7.48 4.35
C GLN A 37 6.71 8.22 3.06
N GLY A 38 6.04 9.32 2.72
CA GLY A 38 6.36 10.18 1.57
C GLY A 38 5.89 9.66 0.20
N ALA A 39 5.09 8.59 0.15
CA ALA A 39 4.62 8.01 -1.10
C ALA A 39 3.17 7.52 -1.00
N LEU A 40 2.56 7.24 -2.15
CA LEU A 40 1.32 6.49 -2.23
C LEU A 40 1.61 4.99 -2.21
N TRP A 41 0.78 4.27 -1.47
CA TRP A 41 0.85 2.82 -1.31
C TRP A 41 -0.51 2.21 -1.63
N ARG A 42 -0.52 1.00 -2.17
CA ARG A 42 -1.71 0.18 -2.40
C ARG A 42 -1.63 -1.10 -1.57
N VAL A 43 -2.74 -1.50 -0.98
CA VAL A 43 -2.89 -2.76 -0.26
C VAL A 43 -4.31 -3.29 -0.47
N GLY A 44 -4.53 -4.58 -0.22
CA GLY A 44 -5.87 -5.13 -0.16
C GLY A 44 -6.68 -4.54 1.01
N ALA A 45 -8.01 -4.50 0.90
CA ALA A 45 -8.91 -4.01 1.94
C ALA A 45 -8.79 -4.81 3.26
N GLU A 46 -8.54 -6.11 3.14
CA GLU A 46 -8.22 -7.02 4.26
C GLU A 46 -6.77 -6.86 4.78
N GLY A 47 -6.00 -5.91 4.23
CA GLY A 47 -4.61 -5.67 4.57
C GLY A 47 -3.63 -6.58 3.82
N GLY A 48 -2.50 -6.87 4.45
CA GLY A 48 -1.39 -7.62 3.87
C GLY A 48 -0.22 -6.74 3.43
N GLN A 49 0.55 -7.19 2.44
CA GLN A 49 1.75 -6.49 2.00
C GLN A 49 1.38 -5.31 1.09
N ALA A 50 1.69 -4.09 1.54
CA ALA A 50 1.50 -2.89 0.73
C ALA A 50 2.57 -2.75 -0.36
N ARG A 51 2.16 -2.30 -1.55
CA ARG A 51 3.02 -1.97 -2.68
C ARG A 51 3.09 -0.46 -2.87
N MET A 52 4.30 0.08 -3.02
CA MET A 52 4.51 1.50 -3.33
C MET A 52 4.11 1.80 -4.78
N LEU A 53 3.41 2.91 -5.01
CA LEU A 53 2.96 3.37 -6.33
C LEU A 53 3.80 4.53 -6.88
N THR A 54 4.34 5.39 -6.00
CA THR A 54 5.10 6.59 -6.38
C THR A 54 6.52 6.56 -5.80
N SER A 55 7.44 7.38 -6.32
CA SER A 55 8.71 7.66 -5.65
C SER A 55 8.48 8.53 -4.40
N LYS A 56 9.47 8.58 -3.51
CA LYS A 56 9.46 9.42 -2.28
C LYS A 56 10.09 10.79 -2.49
N GLU A 57 10.59 11.07 -3.70
CA GLU A 57 11.36 12.27 -4.03
C GLU A 57 10.45 13.47 -4.32
N THR A 58 9.19 13.20 -4.69
CA THR A 58 8.23 14.23 -5.07
C THR A 58 7.05 14.21 -4.11
N PRO A 59 6.64 15.38 -3.57
CA PRO A 59 5.38 15.50 -2.84
C PRO A 59 4.20 14.99 -3.69
N VAL A 60 3.44 14.06 -3.12
CA VAL A 60 2.21 13.52 -3.71
C VAL A 60 1.11 13.48 -2.67
N ALA A 61 -0.14 13.61 -3.11
CA ALA A 61 -1.29 13.68 -2.22
C ALA A 61 -2.60 13.31 -2.93
N SER A 62 -3.67 13.22 -2.14
CA SER A 62 -5.06 13.15 -2.61
C SER A 62 -5.32 12.02 -3.62
N PRO A 63 -4.97 10.76 -3.29
CA PRO A 63 -5.21 9.64 -4.18
C PRO A 63 -6.72 9.40 -4.39
N ALA A 64 -7.08 8.94 -5.58
CA ALA A 64 -8.42 8.46 -5.91
C ALA A 64 -8.33 7.28 -6.88
N ILE A 65 -9.07 6.21 -6.58
CA ILE A 65 -9.13 5.02 -7.45
C ILE A 65 -10.26 5.22 -8.47
N SER A 66 -9.92 5.06 -9.75
CA SER A 66 -10.85 5.08 -10.88
C SER A 66 -12.04 4.11 -10.68
N PRO A 67 -13.21 4.39 -11.27
CA PRO A 67 -14.39 3.52 -11.10
C PRO A 67 -14.18 2.06 -11.53
N ASP A 68 -13.34 1.81 -12.54
CA ASP A 68 -13.00 0.47 -13.01
C ASP A 68 -11.80 -0.16 -12.28
N GLY A 69 -11.19 0.56 -11.33
CA GLY A 69 -10.10 0.09 -10.49
C GLY A 69 -8.73 0.00 -11.18
N LYS A 70 -8.62 0.39 -12.45
CA LYS A 70 -7.39 0.19 -13.23
C LYS A 70 -6.33 1.26 -12.99
N THR A 71 -6.76 2.45 -12.59
CA THR A 71 -5.92 3.64 -12.50
C THR A 71 -6.11 4.35 -11.16
N VAL A 72 -5.06 5.02 -10.68
CA VAL A 72 -5.07 5.83 -9.47
C VAL A 72 -4.72 7.27 -9.85
N ALA A 73 -5.68 8.18 -9.72
CA ALA A 73 -5.41 9.60 -9.86
C ALA A 73 -4.82 10.16 -8.57
N PHE A 74 -3.89 11.13 -8.66
CA PHE A 74 -3.31 11.82 -7.51
C PHE A 74 -2.76 13.19 -7.90
N THR A 75 -2.51 14.04 -6.91
CA THR A 75 -1.81 15.33 -7.14
C THR A 75 -0.33 15.18 -6.87
N GLY A 76 0.54 15.76 -7.72
CA GLY A 76 1.99 15.76 -7.53
C GLY A 76 2.66 17.03 -8.06
N THR A 77 3.91 17.27 -7.70
CA THR A 77 4.70 18.45 -8.15
C THR A 77 5.91 18.01 -8.97
N TYR A 78 5.72 17.08 -9.92
CA TYR A 78 6.84 16.53 -10.70
C TYR A 78 7.45 17.57 -11.64
N GLU A 79 6.61 18.41 -12.25
CA GLU A 79 7.01 19.36 -13.29
C GLU A 79 6.89 20.83 -12.85
N GLY A 80 6.68 21.07 -11.55
CA GLY A 80 6.57 22.41 -10.96
C GLY A 80 5.38 22.55 -10.02
N PRO A 81 4.36 23.39 -10.33
CA PRO A 81 3.13 23.47 -9.55
C PRO A 81 2.44 22.11 -9.38
N ALA A 82 1.52 22.02 -8.42
CA ALA A 82 0.76 20.79 -8.21
C ALA A 82 -0.18 20.53 -9.39
N GLU A 83 -0.05 19.35 -10.01
CA GLU A 83 -0.88 18.89 -11.12
C GLU A 83 -1.47 17.51 -10.83
N ALA A 84 -2.45 17.10 -11.62
CA ALA A 84 -3.07 15.79 -11.52
C ALA A 84 -2.35 14.77 -12.41
N TYR A 85 -2.07 13.59 -11.87
CA TYR A 85 -1.41 12.46 -12.53
C TYR A 85 -2.25 11.19 -12.35
N THR A 86 -2.02 10.16 -13.17
CA THR A 86 -2.76 8.89 -13.19
C THR A 86 -1.88 7.69 -13.47
#